data_AF-A0A4Z0AHW4-F1
#
_entry.id   AF-A0A4Z0AHW4-F1
#
_cell.length_a   1.000
_cell.length_b   1.000
_cell.length_c   1.000
_cell.angle_alpha   90.00
_cell.angle_beta   90.00
_cell.angle_gamma   90.00
#
_symmetry.space_group_name_H-M   'P 1'
#
loop_
_entity.id
_entity.type
_entity.pdbx_description
1 polymer ?
#
loop_
_entity_poly.entity_id
_entity_poly.type
_entity_poly.pdbx_seq_one_letter_code
_entity_poly.pdbx_strand_id
1 'polypeptide(L)'
;MLIPFLSSAARACSGVTGAGIVFTPVETGCFVFIGGDYALKFGLVQGLSLKNCASDSGNEGSVGNRLREERIRLSLSQEDLAQAGGVNRNTQGSYERGGRNPDTSYLAGVAALGVDTVYVISGQRLLSTGLNEIESRVVEQFRSIPDDDQRTIVRILRAMADDVARHPK
;
A
#
# COMPACT_ATOMS: atom_id res chain seq x y z
N MET A 1 -42.44 -2.72 -42.81
CA MET A 1 -42.36 -3.35 -41.47
C MET A 1 -42.56 -4.84 -41.68
N LEU A 2 -41.69 -5.66 -41.08
CA LEU A 2 -41.62 -7.14 -41.13
C LEU A 2 -41.25 -7.82 -42.47
N ILE A 3 -40.03 -8.36 -42.50
CA ILE A 3 -39.70 -9.68 -43.06
C ILE A 3 -38.85 -10.38 -41.99
N PRO A 4 -39.12 -11.65 -41.66
CA PRO A 4 -38.03 -12.56 -41.38
C PRO A 4 -38.12 -13.86 -42.20
N PHE A 5 -37.05 -14.05 -42.97
CA PHE A 5 -36.22 -15.24 -43.12
C PHE A 5 -36.81 -16.65 -42.90
N LEU A 6 -36.72 -17.41 -44.00
CA LEU A 6 -36.77 -18.86 -44.11
C LEU A 6 -35.43 -19.54 -43.77
N SER A 7 -35.54 -20.87 -43.59
CA SER A 7 -34.54 -21.93 -43.84
C SER A 7 -33.54 -22.23 -42.70
N SER A 8 -33.19 -23.47 -42.40
CA SER A 8 -33.48 -24.76 -43.03
C SER A 8 -33.16 -25.89 -42.03
N ALA A 9 -33.78 -27.03 -42.27
CA ALA A 9 -33.79 -28.27 -41.52
C ALA A 9 -32.41 -28.93 -41.28
N ALA A 10 -32.35 -29.72 -40.19
CA ALA A 10 -31.52 -30.92 -40.12
C ALA A 10 -32.37 -32.07 -39.55
N ARG A 11 -32.27 -33.21 -40.24
CA ARG A 11 -33.11 -34.40 -40.12
C ARG A 11 -32.51 -35.38 -39.10
N ALA A 12 -33.39 -36.19 -38.53
CA ALA A 12 -33.17 -37.23 -37.52
C ALA A 12 -32.25 -38.39 -37.94
N CYS A 13 -31.69 -39.08 -36.94
CA CYS A 13 -31.41 -40.52 -36.97
C CYS A 13 -31.39 -41.11 -35.54
N SER A 14 -31.68 -42.39 -35.46
CA SER A 14 -32.40 -43.08 -34.40
C SER A 14 -31.52 -43.95 -33.48
N GLY A 15 -31.98 -44.13 -32.23
CA GLY A 15 -31.90 -45.33 -31.39
C GLY A 15 -30.60 -46.14 -31.25
N VAL A 16 -30.01 -46.13 -30.04
CA VAL A 16 -29.39 -47.30 -29.41
C VAL A 16 -29.72 -47.30 -27.92
N THR A 17 -30.37 -48.37 -27.47
CA THR A 17 -30.60 -48.77 -26.08
C THR A 17 -29.31 -49.30 -25.44
N GLY A 18 -28.93 -48.81 -24.26
CA GLY A 18 -27.86 -49.38 -23.45
C GLY A 18 -27.69 -48.63 -22.14
N ALA A 19 -27.79 -49.35 -21.02
CA ALA A 19 -27.69 -48.82 -19.66
C ALA A 19 -26.43 -47.97 -19.45
N GLY A 20 -26.59 -46.74 -18.95
CA GLY A 20 -25.48 -45.82 -18.74
C GLY A 20 -25.90 -44.62 -17.91
N ILE A 21 -25.10 -44.35 -16.89
CA ILE A 21 -25.28 -43.37 -15.82
C ILE A 21 -25.40 -41.96 -16.41
N VAL A 22 -26.37 -41.17 -15.93
CA VAL A 22 -26.53 -39.76 -16.29
C VAL A 22 -25.40 -38.96 -15.65
N PHE A 23 -24.37 -38.65 -16.43
CA PHE A 23 -23.42 -37.56 -16.16
C PHE A 23 -23.67 -36.47 -17.19
N THR A 24 -24.16 -35.32 -16.74
CA THR A 24 -24.24 -34.10 -17.54
C THR A 24 -22.83 -33.57 -17.82
N PRO A 25 -22.47 -33.21 -19.07
CA PRO A 25 -21.19 -32.59 -19.38
C PRO A 25 -21.23 -31.08 -19.08
N VAL A 26 -20.32 -30.59 -18.22
CA VAL A 26 -19.87 -29.18 -18.27
C VAL A 26 -18.68 -29.15 -19.22
N GLU A 27 -18.85 -28.40 -20.31
CA GLU A 27 -17.90 -28.30 -21.41
C GLU A 27 -16.58 -27.62 -21.00
N THR A 28 -15.50 -28.32 -21.33
CA THR A 28 -14.37 -27.85 -22.14
C THR A 28 -13.59 -26.62 -21.66
N GLY A 29 -12.44 -26.89 -21.02
CA GLY A 29 -11.45 -25.88 -20.68
C GLY A 29 -10.54 -25.48 -21.85
N CYS A 30 -9.78 -24.42 -21.62
CA CYS A 30 -8.44 -24.22 -22.15
C CYS A 30 -7.65 -23.38 -21.14
N PHE A 31 -6.84 -24.02 -20.31
CA PHE A 31 -5.85 -23.36 -19.45
C PHE A 31 -4.51 -23.46 -20.17
N VAL A 32 -3.95 -22.33 -20.58
CA VAL A 32 -2.55 -22.25 -21.02
C VAL A 32 -1.84 -21.31 -20.06
N PHE A 33 -0.98 -21.86 -19.21
CA PHE A 33 0.10 -21.13 -18.57
C PHE A 33 1.39 -21.91 -18.80
N ILE A 34 2.27 -21.32 -19.61
CA ILE A 34 3.61 -21.80 -19.92
C ILE A 34 4.54 -21.40 -18.77
N GLY A 35 5.25 -22.40 -18.23
CA GLY A 35 6.58 -22.32 -17.61
C GLY A 35 6.84 -21.22 -16.57
N GLY A 36 6.83 -21.60 -15.29
CA GLY A 36 7.42 -20.84 -14.20
C GLY A 36 7.09 -21.45 -12.84
N ASP A 37 8.07 -22.11 -12.21
CA ASP A 37 7.96 -22.77 -10.91
C ASP A 37 7.56 -21.80 -9.77
N TYR A 38 6.27 -21.73 -9.42
CA TYR A 38 5.81 -21.01 -8.21
C TYR A 38 4.94 -21.86 -7.28
N ALA A 39 5.00 -23.19 -7.39
CA ALA A 39 4.32 -24.09 -6.45
C ALA A 39 5.19 -24.37 -5.21
N LEU A 40 5.42 -23.37 -4.36
CA LEU A 40 5.89 -23.61 -3.00
C LEU A 40 4.68 -23.96 -2.11
N LYS A 41 4.45 -25.27 -1.97
CA LYS A 41 3.67 -25.96 -0.92
C LYS A 41 2.45 -25.21 -0.36
N PHE A 42 1.27 -25.43 -0.95
CA PHE A 42 0.01 -25.24 -0.22
C PHE A 42 -0.21 -26.43 0.72
N GLY A 43 0.25 -26.30 1.97
CA GLY A 43 -0.23 -27.12 3.07
C GLY A 43 -1.64 -26.66 3.46
N LEU A 44 -2.59 -27.59 3.50
CA LEU A 44 -3.90 -27.40 4.13
C LEU A 44 -3.69 -27.00 5.60
N VAL A 45 -3.70 -25.70 5.90
CA VAL A 45 -3.83 -25.22 7.28
C VAL A 45 -5.27 -25.50 7.68
N GLN A 46 -5.43 -26.51 8.53
CA GLN A 46 -6.70 -26.87 9.13
C GLN A 46 -7.36 -25.64 9.78
N GLY A 47 -8.60 -25.38 9.38
CA GLY A 47 -9.64 -24.91 10.31
C GLY A 47 -9.48 -23.54 10.96
N LEU A 48 -8.69 -22.61 10.41
CA LEU A 48 -8.82 -21.19 10.77
C LEU A 48 -9.72 -20.51 9.74
N SER A 49 -11.00 -20.46 10.09
CA SER A 49 -11.97 -19.49 9.53
C SER A 49 -11.26 -18.17 9.29
N LEU A 50 -11.29 -17.67 8.05
CA LEU A 50 -10.87 -16.31 7.73
C LEU A 50 -11.72 -15.38 8.57
N LYS A 51 -11.20 -15.01 9.74
CA LYS A 51 -11.82 -14.04 10.64
C LYS A 51 -11.93 -12.77 9.81
N ASN A 52 -13.16 -12.34 9.53
CA ASN A 52 -13.44 -11.07 8.87
C ASN A 52 -12.52 -10.00 9.46
N CYS A 53 -11.73 -9.33 8.61
CA CYS A 53 -10.81 -8.27 8.98
C CYS A 53 -11.53 -6.98 9.45
N ALA A 54 -12.76 -7.10 9.95
CA ALA A 54 -13.55 -6.04 10.55
C ALA A 54 -13.47 -6.07 12.09
N SER A 55 -12.37 -6.55 12.66
CA SER A 55 -12.07 -6.28 14.07
C SER A 55 -11.48 -4.88 14.15
N ASP A 56 -12.32 -3.95 14.61
CA ASP A 56 -12.00 -2.64 15.17
C ASP A 56 -11.08 -2.78 16.39
N SER A 57 -9.87 -3.28 16.18
CA SER A 57 -8.75 -3.08 17.08
C SER A 57 -7.89 -2.04 16.39
N GLY A 58 -7.94 -0.81 16.88
CA GLY A 58 -7.14 0.30 16.37
C GLY A 58 -5.72 -0.16 16.11
N ASN A 59 -5.37 -0.32 14.83
CA ASN A 59 -4.03 -0.69 14.45
C ASN A 59 -3.19 0.57 14.59
N GLU A 60 -2.74 0.87 15.81
CA GLU A 60 -1.91 2.03 16.21
C GLU A 60 -0.60 2.14 15.38
N GLY A 61 -0.32 1.21 14.47
CA GLY A 61 0.73 1.30 13.46
C GLY A 61 0.27 1.06 12.01
N SER A 62 -1.02 1.20 11.68
CA SER A 62 -1.50 1.08 10.30
C SER A 62 -1.09 2.26 9.44
N VAL A 63 -0.98 2.02 8.12
CA VAL A 63 -0.81 3.07 7.11
C VAL A 63 -1.90 4.14 7.24
N GLY A 64 -3.14 3.74 7.52
CA GLY A 64 -4.26 4.66 7.73
C GLY A 64 -4.08 5.58 8.93
N ASN A 65 -3.66 5.03 10.07
CA ASN A 65 -3.39 5.83 11.27
C ASN A 65 -2.21 6.79 11.04
N ARG A 66 -1.12 6.34 10.42
CA ARG A 66 0.01 7.24 10.08
C ARG A 66 -0.37 8.33 9.10
N LEU A 67 -1.24 8.04 8.13
CA LEU A 67 -1.78 9.04 7.22
C LEU A 67 -2.64 10.08 7.97
N ARG A 68 -3.44 9.64 8.95
CA ARG A 68 -4.21 10.52 9.82
C ARG A 68 -3.30 11.39 10.70
N GLU A 69 -2.24 10.83 11.25
CA GLU A 69 -1.24 11.57 12.04
C GLU A 69 -0.58 12.68 11.21
N GLU A 70 -0.17 12.38 9.98
CA GLU A 70 0.41 13.38 9.08
C GLU A 70 -0.59 14.47 8.71
N ARG A 71 -1.85 14.11 8.48
CA ARG A 71 -2.92 15.10 8.25
C ARG A 71 -3.06 16.05 9.44
N ILE A 72 -3.08 15.51 10.65
CA ILE A 72 -3.22 16.30 11.89
C ILE A 72 -1.97 17.16 12.11
N ARG A 73 -0.77 16.63 11.85
CA ARG A 73 0.49 17.37 11.94
C ARG A 73 0.47 18.63 11.07
N LEU A 74 -0.11 18.55 9.88
CA LEU A 74 -0.24 19.66 8.93
C LEU A 74 -1.48 20.52 9.17
N SER A 75 -2.31 20.21 10.18
CA SER A 75 -3.58 20.89 10.47
C SER A 75 -4.55 20.92 9.27
N LEU A 76 -4.54 19.88 8.43
CA LEU A 76 -5.38 19.77 7.24
C LEU A 76 -6.72 19.08 7.57
N SER A 77 -7.79 19.49 6.89
CA SER A 77 -9.06 18.77 6.95
C SER A 77 -9.00 17.49 6.09
N GLN A 78 -9.94 16.57 6.31
CA GLN A 78 -10.07 15.38 5.45
C GLN A 78 -10.42 15.76 4.00
N GLU A 79 -11.08 16.90 3.79
CA GLU A 79 -11.44 17.39 2.46
C GLU A 79 -10.20 17.88 1.71
N ASP A 80 -9.37 18.71 2.36
CA ASP A 80 -8.16 19.28 1.74
C ASP A 80 -7.20 18.18 1.30
N LEU A 81 -7.02 17.16 2.15
CA LEU A 81 -6.14 16.06 1.85
C LEU A 81 -6.72 15.13 0.76
N ALA A 82 -8.04 14.92 0.75
CA ALA A 82 -8.72 14.17 -0.30
C ALA A 82 -8.58 14.88 -1.66
N GLN A 83 -8.76 16.20 -1.68
CA GLN A 83 -8.62 17.02 -2.88
C GLN A 83 -7.21 16.95 -3.45
N ALA A 84 -6.17 17.06 -2.62
CA ALA A 84 -4.79 16.92 -3.07
C ALA A 84 -4.47 15.53 -3.62
N GLY A 85 -5.08 14.50 -3.04
CA GLY A 85 -4.98 13.12 -3.52
C GLY A 85 -5.88 12.78 -4.71
N GLY A 86 -6.70 13.71 -5.21
CA GLY A 86 -7.63 13.48 -6.31
C GLY A 86 -8.78 12.51 -5.97
N VAL A 87 -9.09 12.34 -4.69
CA VAL A 87 -10.15 11.44 -4.19
C VAL A 87 -11.25 12.23 -3.47
N ASN A 88 -12.38 11.59 -3.19
CA ASN A 88 -13.42 12.20 -2.37
C ASN A 88 -13.13 12.03 -0.87
N ARG A 89 -13.78 12.86 -0.04
CA ARG A 89 -13.68 12.81 1.42
C ARG A 89 -14.01 11.45 2.05
N ASN A 90 -14.98 10.72 1.50
CA ASN A 90 -15.36 9.40 2.01
C ASN A 90 -14.24 8.37 1.80
N THR A 91 -13.57 8.41 0.64
CA THR A 91 -12.40 7.61 0.32
C THR A 91 -11.25 7.94 1.28
N GLN A 92 -11.02 9.22 1.57
CA GLN A 92 -10.03 9.62 2.58
C GLN A 92 -10.35 9.04 3.96
N GLY A 93 -11.61 9.13 4.39
CA GLY A 93 -12.06 8.49 5.63
C GLY A 93 -11.90 6.97 5.63
N SER A 94 -12.02 6.32 4.46
CA SER A 94 -11.78 4.88 4.31
C SER A 94 -10.30 4.52 4.42
N TYR A 95 -9.40 5.38 3.94
CA TYR A 95 -7.95 5.19 4.09
C TYR A 95 -7.53 5.31 5.55
N GLU A 96 -7.98 6.37 6.25
CA GLU A 96 -7.62 6.59 7.65
C GLU A 96 -8.11 5.47 8.59
N ARG A 97 -9.25 4.86 8.29
CA ARG A 97 -9.79 3.71 9.06
C ARG A 97 -9.21 2.36 8.63
N GLY A 98 -8.31 2.32 7.64
CA GLY A 98 -7.73 1.08 7.13
C GLY A 98 -8.70 0.21 6.31
N GLY A 99 -9.85 0.75 5.87
CA GLY A 99 -10.79 0.02 5.02
C GLY A 99 -10.30 -0.15 3.58
N ARG A 100 -9.36 0.71 3.14
CA ARG A 100 -8.70 0.62 1.84
C ARG A 100 -7.28 1.19 1.95
N ASN A 101 -6.37 0.72 1.10
CA ASN A 101 -5.02 1.28 1.01
C ASN A 101 -4.98 2.42 -0.02
N PRO A 102 -4.27 3.53 0.27
CA PRO A 102 -4.01 4.58 -0.71
C PRO A 102 -3.14 4.06 -1.85
N ASP A 103 -3.37 4.56 -3.06
CA ASP A 103 -2.51 4.26 -4.22
C ASP A 103 -1.33 5.24 -4.30
N THR A 104 -0.40 4.96 -5.20
CA THR A 104 0.81 5.76 -5.37
C THR A 104 0.51 7.16 -5.93
N SER A 105 -0.51 7.30 -6.78
CA SER A 105 -0.96 8.60 -7.30
C SER A 105 -1.48 9.52 -6.19
N TYR A 106 -2.28 8.96 -5.28
CA TYR A 106 -2.78 9.65 -4.11
C TYR A 106 -1.61 10.10 -3.22
N LEU A 107 -0.65 9.20 -2.95
CA LEU A 107 0.54 9.53 -2.14
C LEU A 107 1.39 10.63 -2.78
N ALA A 108 1.56 10.61 -4.11
CA ALA A 108 2.26 11.65 -4.84
C ALA A 108 1.55 13.01 -4.74
N GLY A 109 0.21 13.02 -4.85
CA GLY A 109 -0.60 14.23 -4.71
C GLY A 109 -0.49 14.86 -3.32
N VAL A 110 -0.60 14.05 -2.26
CA VAL A 110 -0.50 14.57 -0.89
C VAL A 110 0.92 14.91 -0.46
N ALA A 111 1.95 14.35 -1.09
CA ALA A 111 3.34 14.73 -0.86
C ALA A 111 3.58 16.23 -1.17
N ALA A 112 2.88 16.79 -2.15
CA ALA A 112 2.95 18.21 -2.47
C ALA A 112 2.43 19.13 -1.35
N LEU A 113 1.58 18.62 -0.45
CA LEU A 113 1.14 19.32 0.75
C LEU A 113 2.10 19.14 1.94
N GLY A 114 3.23 18.45 1.75
CA GLY A 114 4.22 18.23 2.81
C GLY A 114 3.92 17.02 3.70
N VAL A 115 3.08 16.08 3.26
CA VAL A 115 2.90 14.79 3.92
C VAL A 115 4.17 13.95 3.77
N ASP A 116 4.67 13.41 4.88
CA ASP A 116 5.79 12.47 4.86
C ASP A 116 5.30 11.09 4.39
N THR A 117 5.33 10.87 3.07
CA THR A 117 4.92 9.61 2.45
C THR A 117 5.82 8.43 2.87
N VAL A 118 7.10 8.69 3.15
CA VAL A 118 8.02 7.68 3.65
C VAL A 118 7.57 7.21 5.03
N TYR A 119 7.23 8.13 5.92
CA TYR A 119 6.67 7.79 7.22
C TYR A 119 5.34 7.05 7.11
N VAL A 120 4.43 7.49 6.24
CA VAL A 120 3.12 6.83 6.04
C VAL A 120 3.30 5.35 5.64
N ILE A 121 4.23 5.06 4.73
CA ILE A 121 4.48 3.69 4.24
C ILE A 121 5.32 2.90 5.25
N SER A 122 6.47 3.42 5.67
CA SER A 122 7.49 2.69 6.43
C SER A 122 7.27 2.68 7.94
N GLY A 123 6.51 3.66 8.47
CA GLY A 123 6.39 3.90 9.90
C GLY A 123 7.62 4.52 10.56
N GLN A 124 8.70 4.75 9.80
CA GLN A 124 9.89 5.42 10.30
C GLN A 124 9.87 6.87 9.86
N ARG A 125 9.89 7.81 10.83
CA ARG A 125 10.07 9.23 10.52
C ARG A 125 11.52 9.41 10.09
N LEU A 126 11.72 9.71 8.82
CA LEU A 126 13.04 10.06 8.34
C LEU A 126 13.32 11.48 8.82
N LEU A 127 14.22 11.65 9.78
CA LEU A 127 14.64 12.97 10.28
C LEU A 127 15.31 13.83 9.18
N SER A 128 15.47 13.29 7.97
CA SER A 128 16.23 13.85 6.85
C SER A 128 15.38 14.59 5.82
N THR A 129 14.05 14.63 5.94
CA THR A 129 13.23 15.47 5.04
C THR A 129 13.41 16.93 5.43
N GLY A 130 14.28 17.64 4.71
CA GLY A 130 14.43 19.09 4.84
C GLY A 130 15.76 19.56 5.45
N LEU A 131 16.84 18.79 5.30
CA LEU A 131 18.16 19.34 5.57
C LEU A 131 18.42 20.53 4.63
N ASN A 132 18.78 21.69 5.20
CA ASN A 132 19.28 22.82 4.42
C ASN A 132 20.55 22.40 3.65
N GLU A 133 20.97 23.16 2.64
CA GLU A 133 22.18 22.89 1.85
C GLU A 133 23.42 22.70 2.74
N ILE A 134 23.54 23.53 3.78
CA ILE A 134 24.64 23.43 4.75
C ILE A 134 24.54 22.12 5.54
N GLU A 135 23.37 21.78 6.06
CA GLU A 135 23.16 20.57 6.86
C GLU A 135 23.38 19.31 6.02
N SER A 136 22.91 19.31 4.77
CA SER A 136 23.13 18.23 3.81
C SER A 136 24.61 18.01 3.55
N ARG A 137 25.36 19.10 3.28
CA ARG A 137 26.80 19.03 3.05
C ARG A 137 27.55 18.55 4.29
N VAL A 138 27.16 18.99 5.48
CA VAL A 138 27.77 18.51 6.74
C VAL A 138 27.54 17.01 6.91
N VAL A 139 26.33 16.50 6.64
CA VAL A 139 26.03 15.07 6.74
C VAL A 139 26.82 14.25 5.71
N GLU A 140 26.92 14.73 4.48
CA GLU A 140 27.74 14.07 3.43
C GLU A 140 29.21 14.00 3.83
N GLN A 141 29.78 15.11 4.28
CA GLN A 141 31.17 15.16 4.73
C GLN A 141 31.37 14.24 5.92
N PHE A 142 30.51 14.31 6.94
CA PHE A 142 30.60 13.48 8.14
C PHE A 142 30.62 11.98 7.82
N ARG A 143 29.78 11.52 6.88
CA ARG A 143 29.73 10.11 6.45
C ARG A 143 30.98 9.63 5.71
N SER A 144 31.80 10.55 5.19
CA SER A 144 33.03 10.22 4.44
C SER A 144 34.29 10.10 5.31
N ILE A 145 34.23 10.51 6.58
CA ILE A 145 35.37 10.56 7.51
C ILE A 145 35.40 9.27 8.35
N PRO A 146 36.59 8.76 8.78
CA PRO A 146 36.66 7.57 9.62
C PRO A 146 35.91 7.69 10.96
N ASP A 147 35.48 6.56 11.51
CA ASP A 147 34.62 6.51 12.71
C ASP A 147 35.23 7.21 13.94
N ASP A 148 36.55 7.16 14.12
CA ASP A 148 37.23 7.82 15.24
C ASP A 148 37.18 9.36 15.13
N ASP A 149 37.27 9.89 13.92
CA ASP A 149 37.13 11.32 13.65
C ASP A 149 35.67 11.75 13.81
N GLN A 150 34.73 10.94 13.33
CA GLN A 150 33.30 11.16 13.55
C GLN A 150 32.97 11.26 15.05
N ARG A 151 33.51 10.34 15.88
CA ARG A 151 33.33 10.39 17.35
C ARG A 151 33.86 11.67 17.95
N THR A 152 35.00 12.16 17.46
CA THR A 152 35.60 13.41 17.93
C THR A 152 34.70 14.60 17.61
N ILE A 153 34.21 14.67 16.37
CA ILE A 153 33.27 15.72 15.93
C ILE A 153 32.00 15.72 16.78
N VAL A 154 31.40 14.55 17.04
CA VAL A 154 30.20 14.41 17.87
C VAL A 154 30.43 14.90 19.30
N ARG A 155 31.60 14.62 19.89
CA ARG A 155 31.94 15.10 21.24
C ARG A 155 32.02 16.62 21.31
N ILE A 156 32.67 17.24 20.33
CA ILE A 156 32.80 18.70 20.25
C ILE A 156 31.41 19.33 20.08
N LEU A 157 30.62 18.83 19.12
CA LEU A 157 29.28 19.32 18.86
C LEU A 157 28.39 19.23 20.11
N ARG A 158 28.45 18.11 20.83
CA ARG A 158 27.72 17.91 22.08
C ARG A 158 28.14 18.92 23.14
N ALA A 159 29.44 19.16 23.32
CA ALA A 159 29.93 20.13 24.29
C ALA A 159 29.40 21.55 24.01
N MET A 160 29.33 21.94 22.73
CA MET A 160 28.76 23.22 22.30
C MET A 160 27.25 23.29 22.56
N ALA A 161 26.51 22.23 22.22
CA ALA A 161 25.07 22.16 22.45
C ALA A 161 24.71 22.24 23.95
N ASP A 162 25.45 21.50 24.79
CA ASP A 162 25.28 21.51 26.24
C ASP A 162 25.60 22.90 26.83
N ASP A 163 26.55 23.62 26.26
CA ASP A 163 26.92 24.97 26.73
C ASP A 163 25.84 26.02 26.46
N VAL A 164 25.24 25.99 25.26
CA VAL A 164 24.08 26.81 24.91
C VAL A 164 22.89 26.51 25.82
N ALA A 165 22.66 25.23 26.14
CA ALA A 165 21.58 24.83 27.05
C ALA A 165 21.77 25.34 28.49
N ARG A 166 23.03 25.49 28.95
CA ARG A 166 23.35 26.06 30.26
C ARG A 166 23.20 27.59 30.29
N HIS A 167 23.35 28.26 29.16
CA HIS A 167 23.28 29.72 29.06
C HIS A 167 22.28 30.16 27.96
N PRO A 168 20.96 29.98 28.18
CA PRO A 168 19.96 30.48 27.23
C PRO A 168 20.01 32.00 27.16
N LYS A 169 19.96 32.55 25.94
CA LYS A 169 19.90 34.00 25.68
C LYS A 169 18.56 34.60 26.08
#